data_AF-A0A6V1SZB2-F1
#
_entry.id   AF-A0A6V1SZB2-F1
#
_cell.length_a   1.000
_cell.length_b   1.000
_cell.length_c   1.000
_cell.angle_alpha   90.00
_cell.angle_beta   90.00
_cell.angle_gamma   90.00
#
_symmetry.space_group_name_H-M   'P 1'
#
loop_
_entity.id
_entity.type
_entity.pdbx_description
1 polymer ?
#
loop_
_entity_poly.entity_id
_entity_poly.type
_entity_poly.pdbx_seq_one_letter_code
_entity_poly.pdbx_strand_id
1 'polypeptide(L)'
;MVSGSFKLADHDGKAGKQIIPENEKVEVWVSVEIQKVFDIDTSQQKFGLDCWVNVLYYDKRVLAWAQENEEKKKVKKEVAKADEKGAETETDANGAEKEKDEKELYYLGKYFNPDTKFEEGGLDPIEYPQVHFLNSVDAQIVDEWIQLYEIPSKGSIQVARRVIGNFSMLPTSVDGEEDERAVQLFPFDRQELKLQVFFTDQYKLLTSKDAPTCFFSVGKLLHNEWMMDQDIDEAIEEFHSRNKRKYTLYSVTLSCRRATTSYLSNYVLATSVLSFINISALVLDITELADRIQIVITIMLTHSALKIVLSDEVPKVSYHTVMDNFLLSNFVLTGMAGIEATWIAWLLMEDDSSADGDHSDRYKELNVLNKVFMYLYVFLWALTHVFLVLAHRTSNDIFAKKMQEREAKQKLKAGFDKGEPENDESETGVPRKLVVTDKGVAWEGDLEVGTKVYVNYKGLGKAFPAIIKRVHKDDNTVDHDYKCPEDGWKAIEVAPSSAVQKWSTEEEKGKEDENAQG
;
A
#
# COMPACT_ATOMS: atom_id res chain seq x y z
N MET A 1 2.30 10.89 -15.13
CA MET A 1 2.75 10.89 -16.54
C MET A 1 4.22 10.49 -16.63
N VAL A 2 4.50 9.19 -16.73
CA VAL A 2 5.78 8.68 -17.23
C VAL A 2 5.38 7.62 -18.27
N SER A 3 5.20 8.04 -19.52
CA SER A 3 5.00 7.12 -20.63
C SER A 3 6.36 6.60 -21.10
N GLY A 4 7.07 5.88 -20.22
CA GLY A 4 8.12 4.99 -20.66
C GLY A 4 7.42 3.86 -21.41
N SER A 5 7.46 3.88 -22.75
CA SER A 5 7.03 2.73 -23.53
C SER A 5 7.95 1.56 -23.16
N PHE A 6 7.52 0.74 -22.21
CA PHE A 6 8.07 -0.60 -22.00
C PHE A 6 7.80 -1.35 -23.30
N LYS A 7 8.74 -1.26 -24.25
CA LYS A 7 8.89 -2.30 -25.25
C LYS A 7 9.32 -3.52 -24.45
N LEU A 8 8.39 -4.45 -24.25
CA LEU A 8 8.75 -5.85 -24.05
C LEU A 8 9.71 -6.18 -25.19
N ALA A 9 11.00 -6.10 -24.90
CA ALA A 9 12.02 -6.56 -25.81
C ALA A 9 11.91 -8.08 -25.77
N ASP A 10 11.06 -8.62 -26.64
CA ASP A 10 11.18 -10.01 -27.08
C ASP A 10 12.58 -10.12 -27.68
N HIS A 11 13.56 -10.50 -26.85
CA HIS A 11 14.98 -10.42 -27.21
C HIS A 11 15.34 -11.35 -28.40
N ASP A 12 14.41 -12.15 -28.94
CA ASP A 12 14.63 -12.95 -30.14
C ASP A 12 13.43 -13.12 -31.09
N GLY A 13 12.28 -12.46 -30.87
CA GLY A 13 11.11 -12.56 -31.76
C GLY A 13 10.54 -13.98 -31.99
N LYS A 14 11.10 -15.00 -31.33
CA LYS A 14 10.52 -16.33 -31.24
C LYS A 14 9.54 -16.30 -30.09
N ALA A 15 8.28 -16.00 -30.40
CA ALA A 15 7.19 -16.24 -29.47
C ALA A 15 7.33 -17.66 -28.94
N GLY A 16 7.62 -17.79 -27.65
CA GLY A 16 7.64 -19.07 -26.96
C GLY A 16 6.40 -19.85 -27.38
N LYS A 17 6.60 -21.10 -27.80
CA LYS A 17 5.50 -21.94 -28.28
C LYS A 17 4.45 -21.96 -27.16
N GLN A 18 3.25 -21.43 -27.40
CA GLN A 18 2.21 -21.36 -26.39
C GLN A 18 1.78 -22.79 -26.06
N ILE A 19 2.27 -23.34 -24.94
CA ILE A 19 2.09 -24.75 -24.58
C ILE A 19 0.74 -24.97 -23.88
N ILE A 20 0.23 -23.94 -23.23
CA ILE A 20 -1.05 -23.97 -22.54
C ILE A 20 -2.17 -23.84 -23.60
N PRO A 21 -3.15 -24.76 -23.65
CA PRO A 21 -4.31 -24.62 -24.53
C PRO A 21 -4.97 -23.26 -24.31
N GLU A 22 -5.35 -22.57 -25.39
CA GLU A 22 -5.86 -21.18 -25.36
C GLU A 22 -7.06 -20.96 -24.40
N ASN A 23 -7.75 -22.04 -24.00
CA ASN A 23 -8.92 -22.01 -23.13
C ASN A 23 -8.68 -22.49 -21.68
N GLU A 24 -7.50 -23.01 -21.33
CA GLU A 24 -7.21 -23.51 -19.96
C GLU A 24 -6.35 -22.49 -19.22
N LYS A 25 -6.85 -21.92 -18.12
CA LYS A 25 -6.06 -21.07 -17.24
C LYS A 25 -5.34 -21.93 -16.22
N VAL A 26 -4.03 -21.71 -16.05
CA VAL A 26 -3.24 -22.39 -15.03
C VAL A 26 -3.42 -21.64 -13.70
N GLU A 27 -3.79 -22.36 -12.64
CA GLU A 27 -3.86 -21.80 -11.30
C GLU A 27 -2.45 -21.62 -10.74
N VAL A 28 -2.16 -20.40 -10.25
CA VAL A 28 -0.85 -20.01 -9.75
C VAL A 28 -1.04 -19.39 -8.38
N TRP A 29 -0.43 -20.00 -7.36
CA TRP A 29 -0.38 -19.46 -6.01
C TRP A 29 0.84 -18.56 -5.87
N VAL A 30 0.63 -17.30 -5.52
CA VAL A 30 1.69 -16.31 -5.36
C VAL A 30 1.79 -15.88 -3.90
N SER A 31 3.02 -15.65 -3.45
CA SER A 31 3.30 -14.93 -2.21
C SER A 31 4.61 -14.17 -2.31
N VAL A 32 4.78 -13.16 -1.45
CA VAL A 32 6.03 -12.38 -1.39
C VAL A 32 6.63 -12.48 0.00
N GLU A 33 7.92 -12.75 0.08
CA GLU A 33 8.66 -12.77 1.33
C GLU A 33 9.64 -11.60 1.35
N ILE A 34 9.37 -10.61 2.20
CA ILE A 34 10.13 -9.38 2.22
C ILE A 34 11.32 -9.55 3.15
N GLN A 35 12.52 -9.45 2.58
CA GLN A 35 13.77 -9.55 3.33
C GLN A 35 14.17 -8.20 3.90
N LYS A 36 14.13 -7.15 3.08
CA LYS A 36 14.57 -5.80 3.46
C LYS A 36 13.85 -4.74 2.65
N VAL A 37 13.47 -3.65 3.32
CA VAL A 37 13.10 -2.38 2.68
C VAL A 37 14.22 -1.38 2.94
N PHE A 38 14.64 -0.65 1.93
CA PHE A 38 15.73 0.32 2.01
C PHE A 38 15.47 1.58 1.19
N ASP A 39 16.26 2.63 1.39
CA ASP A 39 16.28 3.85 0.56
C ASP A 39 14.88 4.41 0.24
N ILE A 40 14.06 4.58 1.28
CA ILE A 40 12.73 5.20 1.18
C ILE A 40 12.93 6.71 0.93
N ASP A 41 12.98 7.10 -0.33
CA ASP A 41 13.12 8.47 -0.80
C ASP A 41 11.74 9.06 -1.09
N THR A 42 11.21 9.83 -0.14
CA THR A 42 9.94 10.53 -0.33
C THR A 42 10.02 11.62 -1.39
N SER A 43 11.21 12.22 -1.62
CA SER A 43 11.38 13.29 -2.61
C SER A 43 11.26 12.79 -4.04
N GLN A 44 11.80 11.60 -4.30
CA GLN A 44 11.67 10.93 -5.60
C GLN A 44 10.46 10.00 -5.69
N GLN A 45 9.73 9.82 -4.58
CA GLN A 45 8.64 8.84 -4.46
C GLN A 45 9.13 7.43 -4.84
N LYS A 46 10.27 7.00 -4.29
CA LYS A 46 10.87 5.69 -4.56
C LYS A 46 11.28 5.00 -3.28
N PHE A 47 11.22 3.68 -3.27
CA PHE A 47 11.76 2.87 -2.20
C PHE A 47 12.50 1.66 -2.76
N GLY A 48 13.60 1.29 -2.12
CA GLY A 48 14.32 0.05 -2.37
C GLY A 48 13.65 -1.14 -1.67
N LEU A 49 13.58 -2.27 -2.35
CA LEU A 49 13.02 -3.51 -1.81
C LEU A 49 13.90 -4.70 -2.21
N ASP A 50 14.16 -5.57 -1.24
CA ASP A 50 14.75 -6.90 -1.40
C ASP A 50 13.73 -7.93 -0.91
N CYS A 51 13.19 -8.72 -1.84
CA CYS A 51 12.14 -9.69 -1.55
C CYS A 51 12.26 -10.93 -2.43
N TRP A 52 11.69 -12.04 -1.95
CA TRP A 52 11.43 -13.22 -2.75
C TRP A 52 9.99 -13.20 -3.25
N VAL A 53 9.80 -13.38 -4.55
CA VAL A 53 8.47 -13.64 -5.12
C VAL A 53 8.37 -15.14 -5.33
N ASN A 54 7.51 -15.79 -4.55
CA ASN A 54 7.24 -17.22 -4.61
C ASN A 54 6.02 -17.46 -5.51
N VAL A 55 6.19 -18.34 -6.49
CA VAL A 55 5.18 -18.70 -7.48
C VAL A 55 5.07 -20.22 -7.49
N LEU A 56 4.01 -20.74 -6.91
CA LEU A 56 3.67 -22.15 -6.88
C LEU A 56 2.61 -22.43 -7.95
N TYR A 57 2.81 -23.44 -8.77
CA TYR A 57 1.81 -23.87 -9.75
C TYR A 57 1.88 -25.37 -9.97
N TYR A 58 0.89 -25.92 -10.67
CA TYR A 58 0.81 -27.35 -10.95
C TYR A 58 0.99 -27.62 -12.44
N ASP A 59 1.92 -28.49 -12.80
CA ASP A 59 2.16 -28.92 -14.18
C ASP A 59 1.92 -30.43 -14.34
N LYS A 60 0.94 -30.78 -15.17
CA LYS A 60 0.59 -32.17 -15.52
C LYS A 60 1.76 -32.93 -16.14
N ARG A 61 2.67 -32.25 -16.85
CA ARG A 61 3.84 -32.86 -17.49
C ARG A 61 4.87 -33.30 -16.47
N VAL A 62 5.10 -32.47 -15.45
CA VAL A 62 5.96 -32.83 -14.32
C VAL A 62 5.35 -33.97 -13.51
N LEU A 63 4.03 -34.00 -13.34
CA LEU A 63 3.36 -35.16 -12.75
C LEU A 63 3.61 -36.43 -13.59
N ALA A 64 3.36 -36.39 -14.90
CA ALA A 64 3.52 -37.55 -15.78
C ALA A 64 4.97 -38.06 -15.78
N TRP A 65 5.94 -37.15 -15.85
CA TRP A 65 7.36 -37.45 -15.73
C TRP A 65 7.71 -38.08 -14.37
N ALA A 66 7.16 -37.55 -13.28
CA ALA A 66 7.39 -38.08 -11.94
C ALA A 66 6.80 -39.50 -11.79
N GLN A 67 5.62 -39.75 -12.37
CA GLN A 67 4.99 -41.08 -12.40
C GLN A 67 5.80 -42.08 -13.22
N GLU A 68 6.25 -41.70 -14.42
CA GLU A 68 7.07 -42.55 -15.29
C GLU A 68 8.38 -42.95 -14.59
N ASN A 69 9.04 -42.02 -13.90
CA ASN A 69 10.27 -42.34 -13.18
C ASN A 69 10.03 -43.18 -11.93
N GLU A 70 8.89 -43.02 -11.26
CA GLU A 70 8.52 -43.89 -10.15
C GLU A 70 8.28 -45.32 -10.62
N GLU A 71 7.62 -45.49 -11.77
CA GLU A 71 7.44 -46.79 -12.43
C GLU A 71 8.78 -47.40 -12.83
N LYS A 72 9.68 -46.64 -13.48
CA LYS A 72 11.04 -47.09 -13.79
C LYS A 72 11.82 -47.51 -12.54
N LYS A 73 11.69 -46.75 -11.43
CA LYS A 73 12.30 -47.11 -10.13
C LYS A 73 11.71 -48.39 -9.53
N LYS A 74 10.40 -48.63 -9.68
CA LYS A 74 9.75 -49.89 -9.27
C LYS A 74 10.26 -51.06 -10.10
N VAL A 75 10.30 -50.93 -11.43
CA VAL A 75 10.82 -51.96 -12.34
C VAL A 75 12.28 -52.29 -12.01
N LYS A 76 13.15 -51.29 -11.85
CA LYS A 76 14.55 -51.52 -11.46
C LYS A 76 14.68 -52.24 -10.12
N LYS A 77 13.86 -51.90 -9.13
CA LYS A 77 13.84 -52.59 -7.83
C LYS A 77 13.33 -54.03 -7.93
N GLU A 78 12.37 -54.31 -8.80
CA GLU A 78 11.88 -55.67 -9.04
C GLU A 78 12.89 -56.55 -9.77
N VAL A 79 13.57 -56.00 -10.78
CA VAL A 79 14.67 -56.67 -11.48
C VAL A 79 15.81 -56.99 -10.51
N ALA A 80 16.26 -56.01 -9.71
CA ALA A 80 17.30 -56.24 -8.71
C ALA A 80 16.92 -57.32 -7.67
N LYS A 81 15.65 -57.38 -7.25
CA LYS A 81 15.16 -58.44 -6.34
C LYS A 81 15.07 -59.81 -7.00
N ALA A 82 14.83 -59.87 -8.32
CA ALA A 82 14.81 -61.12 -9.06
C ALA A 82 16.23 -61.68 -9.20
N ASP A 83 17.21 -60.81 -9.48
CA ASP A 83 18.62 -61.19 -9.58
C ASP A 83 19.21 -61.65 -8.24
N GLU A 84 18.85 -60.99 -7.12
CA GLU A 84 19.26 -61.45 -5.77
C GLU A 84 18.74 -62.86 -5.44
N LYS A 85 17.57 -63.25 -5.94
CA LYS A 85 17.03 -64.61 -5.74
C LYS A 85 17.65 -65.66 -6.68
N GLY A 86 18.30 -65.23 -7.76
CA GLY A 86 19.01 -66.10 -8.69
C GLY A 86 20.47 -66.37 -8.33
N ALA A 87 21.06 -65.57 -7.43
CA ALA A 87 22.51 -65.56 -7.18
C ALA A 87 22.99 -66.42 -5.99
N GLU A 88 22.16 -67.30 -5.41
CA GLU A 88 22.61 -68.21 -4.33
C GLU A 88 23.47 -69.40 -4.81
N THR A 89 23.76 -69.54 -6.09
CA THR A 89 24.65 -70.59 -6.61
C THR A 89 25.48 -70.10 -7.79
N GLU A 90 26.60 -69.42 -7.53
CA GLU A 90 27.89 -69.54 -8.24
C GLU A 90 28.80 -68.36 -7.85
N THR A 91 29.76 -68.65 -6.97
CA THR A 91 30.94 -67.81 -6.75
C THR A 91 31.88 -67.98 -7.92
N ASP A 92 31.95 -67.03 -8.84
CA ASP A 92 33.13 -66.86 -9.67
C ASP A 92 33.44 -65.38 -9.93
N ALA A 93 34.70 -65.06 -9.72
CA ALA A 93 35.26 -63.73 -9.79
C ALA A 93 35.48 -63.33 -11.26
N ASN A 94 34.77 -62.31 -11.75
CA ASN A 94 35.31 -61.44 -12.80
C ASN A 94 34.60 -60.09 -12.88
N GLY A 95 35.40 -59.06 -13.16
CA GLY A 95 35.09 -57.65 -12.97
C GLY A 95 33.90 -57.13 -13.78
N ALA A 96 32.94 -56.55 -13.06
CA ALA A 96 31.85 -55.77 -13.64
C ALA A 96 32.33 -54.35 -13.94
N GLU A 97 32.31 -53.99 -15.22
CA GLU A 97 32.35 -52.59 -15.67
C GLU A 97 31.17 -51.85 -15.06
N LYS A 98 31.47 -50.77 -14.32
CA LYS A 98 30.48 -49.86 -13.76
C LYS A 98 29.69 -49.22 -14.91
N GLU A 99 28.44 -49.65 -15.05
CA GLU A 99 27.43 -49.03 -15.88
C GLU A 99 27.40 -47.53 -15.57
N LYS A 100 27.74 -46.72 -16.58
CA LYS A 100 27.82 -45.27 -16.48
C LYS A 100 26.44 -44.73 -16.10
N ASP A 101 26.40 -44.08 -14.94
CA ASP A 101 25.25 -43.41 -14.35
C ASP A 101 24.31 -42.78 -15.39
N GLU A 102 23.13 -43.37 -15.56
CA GLU A 102 21.98 -42.69 -16.17
C GLU A 102 21.75 -41.41 -15.36
N LYS A 103 22.10 -40.26 -15.95
CA LYS A 103 21.87 -38.94 -15.37
C LYS A 103 20.36 -38.77 -15.19
N GLU A 104 19.86 -38.90 -13.96
CA GLU A 104 18.50 -38.54 -13.60
C GLU A 104 18.25 -37.06 -13.97
N LEU A 105 17.44 -36.83 -15.00
CA LEU A 105 17.22 -35.51 -15.62
C LEU A 105 16.58 -34.48 -14.68
N TYR A 106 15.98 -34.90 -13.57
CA TYR A 106 15.46 -33.97 -12.57
C TYR A 106 15.69 -34.56 -11.17
N TYR A 107 16.52 -33.86 -10.40
CA TYR A 107 16.71 -34.15 -9.00
C TYR A 107 15.59 -33.54 -8.16
N LEU A 108 14.68 -34.42 -7.82
CA LEU A 108 13.56 -34.21 -6.92
C LEU A 108 14.06 -33.68 -5.56
N GLY A 109 13.50 -32.57 -5.06
CA GLY A 109 13.91 -31.91 -3.81
C GLY A 109 15.28 -31.20 -3.80
N LYS A 110 15.96 -31.04 -4.94
CA LYS A 110 17.21 -30.26 -5.02
C LYS A 110 16.98 -28.85 -5.55
N TYR A 111 17.81 -27.92 -5.08
CA TYR A 111 17.89 -26.55 -5.59
C TYR A 111 18.52 -26.55 -6.98
N PHE A 112 17.88 -25.88 -7.93
CA PHE A 112 18.42 -25.66 -9.27
C PHE A 112 18.81 -24.20 -9.44
N ASN A 113 20.05 -23.98 -9.89
CA ASN A 113 20.49 -22.67 -10.36
C ASN A 113 20.09 -22.54 -11.85
N PRO A 114 19.34 -21.52 -12.26
CA PRO A 114 18.95 -21.33 -13.66
C PRO A 114 20.14 -21.21 -14.63
N ASP A 115 21.32 -20.79 -14.16
CA ASP A 115 22.53 -20.67 -14.97
C ASP A 115 23.17 -22.01 -15.33
N THR A 116 22.86 -23.09 -14.59
CA THR A 116 23.27 -24.43 -15.00
C THR A 116 22.44 -24.85 -16.20
N LYS A 117 22.96 -24.55 -17.41
CA LYS A 117 22.36 -24.92 -18.69
C LYS A 117 21.84 -26.36 -18.64
N PHE A 118 20.53 -26.49 -18.77
CA PHE A 118 19.84 -27.76 -18.95
C PHE A 118 20.24 -28.35 -20.29
N GLU A 119 21.37 -29.06 -20.35
CA GLU A 119 21.86 -29.56 -21.64
C GLU A 119 21.03 -30.72 -22.21
N GLU A 120 20.20 -31.43 -21.44
CA GLU A 120 19.55 -32.65 -21.99
C GLU A 120 18.11 -32.94 -21.50
N GLY A 121 17.29 -31.94 -21.15
CA GLY A 121 15.81 -32.12 -21.12
C GLY A 121 15.05 -31.55 -19.93
N GLY A 122 15.44 -30.38 -19.41
CA GLY A 122 14.67 -29.65 -18.42
C GLY A 122 13.54 -28.82 -19.00
N LEU A 123 12.64 -28.38 -18.12
CA LEU A 123 11.69 -27.32 -18.40
C LEU A 123 12.43 -26.11 -18.97
N ASP A 124 12.11 -25.72 -20.20
CA ASP A 124 12.66 -24.53 -20.83
C ASP A 124 12.21 -23.31 -19.98
N PRO A 125 13.11 -22.36 -19.63
CA PRO A 125 12.78 -21.14 -18.90
C PRO A 125 11.57 -20.35 -19.43
N ILE A 126 11.23 -20.55 -20.70
CA ILE A 126 10.07 -19.96 -21.35
C ILE A 126 8.73 -20.55 -20.82
N GLU A 127 8.76 -21.69 -20.15
CA GLU A 127 7.57 -22.47 -19.80
C GLU A 127 6.98 -22.21 -18.41
N TYR A 128 7.68 -21.47 -17.52
CA TYR A 128 7.14 -21.11 -16.21
C TYR A 128 6.54 -19.69 -16.19
N PRO A 129 5.62 -19.39 -15.25
CA PRO A 129 5.01 -18.08 -15.15
C PRO A 129 6.06 -16.97 -15.03
N GLN A 130 6.02 -16.02 -15.97
CA GLN A 130 6.90 -14.87 -15.94
C GLN A 130 6.33 -13.80 -15.01
N VAL A 131 7.17 -13.40 -14.04
CA VAL A 131 6.89 -12.36 -13.07
C VAL A 131 7.35 -11.02 -13.65
N HIS A 132 6.44 -10.04 -13.73
CA HIS A 132 6.75 -8.69 -14.15
C HIS A 132 6.35 -7.68 -13.07
N PHE A 133 7.10 -6.59 -12.94
CA PHE A 133 6.87 -5.55 -11.93
C PHE A 133 6.38 -4.27 -12.58
N LEU A 134 5.15 -3.86 -12.27
CA LEU A 134 4.51 -2.71 -12.90
C LEU A 134 5.14 -1.38 -12.47
N ASN A 135 5.49 -1.26 -11.20
CA ASN A 135 6.03 -0.04 -10.60
C ASN A 135 7.55 -0.11 -10.35
N SER A 136 8.26 -1.01 -11.02
CA SER A 136 9.72 -1.06 -10.95
C SER A 136 10.35 0.12 -11.67
N VAL A 137 11.33 0.76 -11.04
CA VAL A 137 12.19 1.77 -11.66
C VAL A 137 13.46 1.10 -12.20
N ASP A 138 14.06 0.23 -11.39
CA ASP A 138 15.32 -0.48 -11.67
C ASP A 138 15.42 -1.82 -10.93
N ALA A 139 14.33 -2.59 -10.89
CA ALA A 139 14.31 -3.91 -10.28
C ALA A 139 15.14 -4.92 -11.09
N GLN A 140 15.99 -5.68 -10.41
CA GLN A 140 16.78 -6.77 -10.97
C GLN A 140 16.45 -8.08 -10.26
N ILE A 141 16.36 -9.16 -11.04
CA ILE A 141 16.30 -10.52 -10.50
C ILE A 141 17.74 -10.93 -10.20
N VAL A 142 18.05 -11.11 -8.92
CA VAL A 142 19.41 -11.40 -8.44
C VAL A 142 19.63 -12.89 -8.26
N ASP A 143 18.58 -13.60 -7.87
CA ASP A 143 18.61 -15.04 -7.65
C ASP A 143 17.27 -15.64 -8.08
N GLU A 144 17.30 -16.89 -8.52
CA GLU A 144 16.11 -17.65 -8.88
C GLU A 144 16.36 -19.10 -8.50
N TRP A 145 15.40 -19.69 -7.79
CA TRP A 145 15.41 -21.11 -7.46
C TRP A 145 14.09 -21.76 -7.85
N ILE A 146 14.19 -23.03 -8.22
CA ILE A 146 13.07 -23.87 -8.60
C ILE A 146 13.08 -25.11 -7.72
N GLN A 147 11.94 -25.45 -7.13
CA GLN A 147 11.73 -26.66 -6.33
C GLN A 147 10.56 -27.46 -6.86
N LEU A 148 10.81 -28.76 -7.03
CA LEU A 148 9.81 -29.74 -7.43
C LEU A 148 9.36 -30.53 -6.20
N TYR A 149 8.05 -30.62 -5.97
CA TYR A 149 7.49 -31.32 -4.82
C TYR A 149 7.22 -32.81 -5.10
N GLU A 150 7.48 -33.64 -4.09
CA GLU A 150 7.32 -35.11 -4.14
C GLU A 150 5.98 -35.59 -3.63
N ILE A 151 5.71 -35.42 -2.34
CA ILE A 151 4.55 -36.02 -1.67
C ILE A 151 4.17 -35.04 -0.57
N PRO A 152 2.88 -34.68 -0.42
CA PRO A 152 1.72 -35.15 -1.19
C PRO A 152 1.54 -34.47 -2.58
N SER A 153 2.30 -33.41 -2.87
CA SER A 153 2.04 -32.50 -4.00
C SER A 153 2.82 -32.84 -5.28
N LYS A 154 2.71 -34.08 -5.79
CA LYS A 154 3.36 -34.47 -7.06
C LYS A 154 2.91 -33.55 -8.20
N GLY A 155 3.85 -33.05 -9.00
CA GLY A 155 3.54 -32.15 -10.12
C GLY A 155 3.44 -30.67 -9.74
N SER A 156 3.53 -30.33 -8.45
CA SER A 156 3.66 -28.94 -8.02
C SER A 156 5.10 -28.46 -8.16
N ILE A 157 5.25 -27.24 -8.69
CA ILE A 157 6.51 -26.56 -8.95
C ILE A 157 6.45 -25.23 -8.23
N GLN A 158 7.42 -24.96 -7.35
CA GLN A 158 7.65 -23.63 -6.81
C GLN A 158 8.82 -23.00 -7.54
N VAL A 159 8.58 -21.84 -8.13
CA VAL A 159 9.59 -20.95 -8.68
C VAL A 159 9.66 -19.75 -7.76
N ALA A 160 10.84 -19.42 -7.29
CA ALA A 160 11.03 -18.31 -6.38
C ALA A 160 12.16 -17.44 -6.87
N ARG A 161 11.88 -16.14 -6.96
CA ARG A 161 12.81 -15.16 -7.52
C ARG A 161 13.13 -14.11 -6.49
N ARG A 162 14.41 -13.92 -6.20
CA ARG A 162 14.87 -12.81 -5.39
C ARG A 162 15.00 -11.60 -6.26
N VAL A 163 14.27 -10.56 -5.89
CA VAL A 163 14.24 -9.29 -6.62
C VAL A 163 14.75 -8.20 -5.71
N ILE A 164 15.73 -7.47 -6.21
CA ILE A 164 16.35 -6.33 -5.55
C ILE A 164 16.28 -5.14 -6.50
N GLY A 165 15.75 -4.02 -6.03
CA GLY A 165 15.83 -2.74 -6.72
C GLY A 165 14.84 -1.73 -6.19
N ASN A 166 14.66 -0.62 -6.91
CA ASN A 166 13.78 0.46 -6.50
C ASN A 166 12.43 0.40 -7.22
N PHE A 167 11.41 0.76 -6.45
CA PHE A 167 10.03 0.76 -6.85
C PHE A 167 9.45 2.14 -6.63
N SER A 168 8.57 2.57 -7.53
CA SER A 168 7.84 3.82 -7.38
C SER A 168 6.79 3.67 -6.28
N MET A 169 6.77 4.59 -5.34
CA MET A 169 5.61 4.83 -4.50
C MET A 169 4.50 5.34 -5.41
N LEU A 170 3.44 4.56 -5.55
CA LEU A 170 2.25 5.03 -6.25
C LEU A 170 1.38 5.75 -5.23
N PRO A 171 0.81 6.92 -5.58
CA PRO A 171 -0.20 7.54 -4.72
C PRO A 171 -1.32 6.52 -4.52
N THR A 172 -1.59 6.17 -3.26
CA THR A 172 -2.63 5.20 -2.97
C THR A 172 -3.98 5.84 -3.26
N SER A 173 -4.60 5.48 -4.38
CA SER A 173 -6.03 5.72 -4.57
C SER A 173 -6.80 4.64 -3.79
N VAL A 174 -6.94 4.80 -2.48
CA VAL A 174 -7.90 3.99 -1.73
C VAL A 174 -9.27 4.50 -2.14
N ASP A 175 -10.04 3.70 -2.87
CA ASP A 175 -11.40 4.03 -3.32
C ASP A 175 -11.49 5.15 -4.41
N GLY A 176 -10.41 5.39 -5.16
CA GLY A 176 -10.38 6.40 -6.24
C GLY A 176 -10.13 7.83 -5.78
N GLU A 177 -9.96 8.05 -4.46
CA GLU A 177 -9.49 9.32 -3.91
C GLU A 177 -7.98 9.19 -3.69
N GLU A 178 -7.20 9.87 -4.54
CA GLU A 178 -5.74 9.92 -4.38
C GLU A 178 -5.43 10.57 -3.02
N ASP A 179 -4.82 9.80 -2.10
CA ASP A 179 -4.42 10.32 -0.78
C ASP A 179 -3.17 11.19 -0.91
N GLU A 180 -3.26 12.27 -1.70
CA GLU A 180 -2.24 13.32 -1.85
C GLU A 180 -1.86 13.94 -0.50
N ARG A 181 -2.64 13.68 0.56
CA ARG A 181 -2.42 14.17 1.92
C ARG A 181 -1.38 13.41 2.71
N ALA A 182 -0.89 12.25 2.24
CA ALA A 182 0.06 11.43 2.99
C ALA A 182 1.30 12.24 3.43
N VAL A 183 1.81 13.12 2.55
CA VAL A 183 2.99 13.94 2.81
C VAL A 183 2.67 15.26 3.54
N GLN A 184 1.41 15.74 3.51
CA GLN A 184 1.01 16.99 4.17
C GLN A 184 1.28 16.97 5.68
N LEU A 185 1.18 15.79 6.30
CA LEU A 185 1.36 15.59 7.73
C LEU A 185 2.82 15.45 8.17
N PHE A 186 3.80 15.61 7.29
CA PHE A 186 5.23 15.54 7.63
C PHE A 186 5.56 16.44 8.85
N PRO A 187 6.28 15.92 9.87
CA PRO A 187 7.01 14.64 9.92
C PRO A 187 6.18 13.47 10.47
N PHE A 188 4.89 13.67 10.74
CA PHE A 188 3.98 12.66 11.31
C PHE A 188 3.32 11.81 10.23
N ASP A 189 3.94 11.68 9.07
CA ASP A 189 3.40 10.96 7.92
C ASP A 189 3.49 9.44 8.09
N ARG A 190 2.57 8.76 7.40
CA ARG A 190 2.63 7.34 7.12
C ARG A 190 2.58 7.16 5.62
N GLN A 191 3.34 6.20 5.12
CA GLN A 191 3.43 5.91 3.69
C GLN A 191 3.08 4.44 3.46
N GLU A 192 2.48 4.19 2.31
CA GLU A 192 2.16 2.85 1.85
C GLU A 192 3.05 2.49 0.67
N LEU A 193 3.89 1.49 0.88
CA LEU A 193 4.81 1.00 -0.14
C LEU A 193 4.12 -0.16 -0.84
N LYS A 194 3.69 0.04 -2.08
CA LYS A 194 3.04 -0.97 -2.89
C LYS A 194 4.04 -1.67 -3.79
N LEU A 195 4.11 -2.99 -3.73
CA LEU A 195 4.75 -3.83 -4.74
C LEU A 195 3.67 -4.36 -5.68
N GLN A 196 3.81 -4.08 -6.97
CA GLN A 196 2.84 -4.48 -7.98
C GLN A 196 3.44 -5.48 -8.95
N VAL A 197 3.03 -6.74 -8.80
CA VAL A 197 3.48 -7.87 -9.61
C VAL A 197 2.35 -8.26 -10.56
N PHE A 198 2.59 -8.26 -11.87
CA PHE A 198 1.58 -8.70 -12.83
C PHE A 198 2.03 -9.93 -13.60
N PHE A 199 1.03 -10.73 -13.99
CA PHE A 199 1.17 -11.96 -14.74
C PHE A 199 0.38 -11.87 -16.04
N THR A 200 0.74 -12.68 -17.04
CA THR A 200 -0.01 -12.79 -18.29
C THR A 200 -1.40 -13.39 -18.06
N ASP A 201 -2.31 -13.16 -19.01
CA ASP A 201 -3.73 -13.52 -18.97
C ASP A 201 -4.04 -15.03 -18.85
N GLN A 202 -3.02 -15.85 -19.10
CA GLN A 202 -3.08 -17.32 -19.04
C GLN A 202 -3.11 -17.86 -17.61
N TYR A 203 -2.81 -17.03 -16.60
CA TYR A 203 -2.73 -17.45 -15.21
C TYR A 203 -3.94 -16.97 -14.41
N LYS A 204 -4.46 -17.84 -13.56
CA LYS A 204 -5.43 -17.48 -12.52
C LYS A 204 -4.69 -17.41 -11.20
N LEU A 205 -4.46 -16.18 -10.71
CA LEU A 205 -3.72 -15.96 -9.48
C LEU A 205 -4.57 -16.29 -8.26
N LEU A 206 -3.94 -16.95 -7.30
CA LEU A 206 -4.45 -17.27 -5.98
C LEU A 206 -3.40 -16.84 -4.95
N THR A 207 -3.83 -16.42 -3.76
CA THR A 207 -2.88 -16.20 -2.66
C THR A 207 -2.48 -17.54 -2.05
N SER A 208 -1.18 -17.70 -1.79
CA SER A 208 -0.68 -18.93 -1.16
C SER A 208 -1.13 -18.99 0.31
N LYS A 209 -1.86 -20.05 0.68
CA LYS A 209 -2.24 -20.30 2.09
C LYS A 209 -1.11 -20.94 2.90
N ASP A 210 -0.28 -21.76 2.23
CA ASP A 210 0.77 -22.53 2.88
C ASP A 210 2.04 -21.70 3.12
N ALA A 211 2.29 -20.71 2.27
CA ALA A 211 3.39 -19.77 2.39
C ALA A 211 2.85 -18.34 2.24
N PRO A 212 2.18 -17.79 3.27
CA PRO A 212 1.60 -16.45 3.20
C PRO A 212 2.69 -15.40 3.02
N THR A 213 2.32 -14.24 2.47
CA THR A 213 3.25 -13.12 2.37
C THR A 213 3.64 -12.68 3.77
N CYS A 214 4.94 -12.54 3.99
CA CYS A 214 5.46 -12.25 5.31
C CYS A 214 6.78 -11.47 5.23
N PHE A 215 7.17 -10.92 6.37
CA PHE A 215 8.51 -10.39 6.58
C PHE A 215 9.40 -11.49 7.12
N PHE A 216 10.56 -11.72 6.50
CA PHE A 216 11.53 -12.69 7.01
C PHE A 216 12.10 -12.27 8.37
N SER A 217 12.22 -10.96 8.60
CA SER A 217 12.72 -10.39 9.86
C SER A 217 11.60 -9.81 10.71
N VAL A 218 10.86 -10.68 11.40
CA VAL A 218 9.91 -10.29 12.45
C VAL A 218 10.70 -9.67 13.62
N GLY A 219 10.80 -8.34 13.66
CA GLY A 219 11.16 -7.61 14.88
C GLY A 219 12.14 -6.44 14.74
N LYS A 220 12.92 -6.32 13.67
CA LYS A 220 13.89 -5.19 13.50
C LYS A 220 14.20 -4.84 12.04
N LEU A 221 13.18 -4.69 11.21
CA LEU A 221 13.32 -3.90 9.98
C LEU A 221 13.25 -2.41 10.34
N LEU A 222 14.22 -1.95 11.12
CA LEU A 222 14.47 -0.53 11.33
C LEU A 222 15.32 -0.07 10.16
N HIS A 223 14.69 0.62 9.21
CA HIS A 223 15.42 1.71 8.59
C HIS A 223 15.53 2.81 9.64
N ASN A 224 16.65 3.52 9.70
CA ASN A 224 16.91 4.51 10.76
C ASN A 224 15.80 5.57 10.90
N GLU A 225 15.01 5.79 9.85
CA GLU A 225 13.95 6.80 9.80
C GLU A 225 12.53 6.24 9.71
N TRP A 226 12.36 4.95 9.41
CA TRP A 226 11.05 4.36 9.15
C TRP A 226 10.83 3.13 10.02
N MET A 227 9.66 3.09 10.66
CA MET A 227 9.17 1.92 11.37
C MET A 227 8.12 1.25 10.48
N MET A 228 8.32 -0.03 10.17
CA MET A 228 7.33 -0.81 9.43
C MET A 228 6.23 -1.27 10.38
N ASP A 229 4.98 -1.11 9.98
CA ASP A 229 3.86 -1.76 10.64
C ASP A 229 3.90 -3.26 10.26
N GLN A 230 3.43 -4.15 11.15
CA GLN A 230 3.52 -5.60 10.93
C GLN A 230 2.50 -6.12 9.91
N ASP A 231 1.50 -5.29 9.60
CA ASP A 231 0.39 -5.65 8.74
C ASP A 231 0.80 -5.52 7.27
N ILE A 232 0.63 -6.62 6.53
CA ILE A 232 0.80 -6.68 5.08
C ILE A 232 -0.58 -6.88 4.46
N ASP A 233 -0.95 -5.96 3.57
CA ASP A 233 -2.19 -6.07 2.82
C ASP A 233 -1.91 -6.69 1.45
N GLU A 234 -2.58 -7.79 1.14
CA GLU A 234 -2.54 -8.44 -0.17
C GLU A 234 -3.84 -8.21 -0.94
N ALA A 235 -3.72 -7.88 -2.22
CA ALA A 235 -4.84 -7.76 -3.14
C ALA A 235 -4.52 -8.39 -4.49
N ILE A 236 -5.50 -9.11 -5.05
CA ILE A 236 -5.48 -9.56 -6.44
C ILE A 236 -6.52 -8.74 -7.19
N GLU A 237 -6.08 -8.01 -8.20
CA GLU A 237 -6.89 -7.12 -9.02
C GLU A 237 -6.75 -7.51 -10.49
N GLU A 238 -7.78 -7.26 -11.30
CA GLU A 238 -7.66 -7.36 -12.75
C GLU A 238 -7.52 -5.95 -13.33
N PHE A 239 -6.55 -5.73 -14.22
CA PHE A 239 -6.45 -4.48 -14.97
C PHE A 239 -6.44 -4.74 -16.47
N HIS A 240 -6.94 -3.76 -17.22
CA HIS A 240 -6.96 -3.81 -18.67
C HIS A 240 -5.84 -2.94 -19.22
N SER A 241 -5.01 -3.52 -20.08
CA SER A 241 -4.05 -2.74 -20.87
C SER A 241 -4.78 -1.88 -21.90
N ARG A 242 -4.09 -0.87 -22.45
CA ARG A 242 -4.56 -0.06 -23.58
C ARG A 242 -5.01 -0.91 -24.78
N ASN A 243 -4.45 -2.10 -24.93
CA ASN A 243 -4.80 -3.06 -25.98
C ASN A 243 -6.01 -3.94 -25.60
N LYS A 244 -6.77 -3.60 -24.55
CA LYS A 244 -7.90 -4.37 -24.00
C LYS A 244 -7.58 -5.79 -23.56
N ARG A 245 -6.29 -6.14 -23.45
CA ARG A 245 -5.85 -7.40 -22.83
C ARG A 245 -6.02 -7.28 -21.32
N LYS A 246 -6.56 -8.33 -20.71
CA LYS A 246 -6.73 -8.45 -19.26
C LYS A 246 -5.43 -8.97 -18.66
N TYR A 247 -5.00 -8.38 -17.55
CA TYR A 247 -3.86 -8.86 -16.78
C TYR A 247 -4.29 -8.99 -15.33
N THR A 248 -3.76 -10.00 -14.65
CA THR A 248 -3.97 -10.16 -13.22
C THR A 248 -2.80 -9.54 -12.48
N LEU A 249 -3.10 -8.64 -11.57
CA LEU A 249 -2.18 -7.88 -10.75
C LEU A 249 -2.24 -8.41 -9.32
N TYR A 250 -1.11 -8.84 -8.81
CA TYR A 250 -0.89 -9.13 -7.42
C TYR A 250 -0.21 -7.94 -6.76
N SER A 251 -0.92 -7.28 -5.84
CA SER A 251 -0.46 -6.10 -5.12
C SER A 251 -0.20 -6.45 -3.67
N VAL A 252 1.01 -6.17 -3.20
CA VAL A 252 1.41 -6.28 -1.79
C VAL A 252 1.66 -4.88 -1.25
N THR A 253 0.94 -4.48 -0.21
CA THR A 253 1.03 -3.13 0.38
C THR A 253 1.65 -3.22 1.77
N LEU A 254 2.70 -2.42 1.98
CA LEU A 254 3.44 -2.33 3.24
C LEU A 254 3.17 -0.97 3.86
N SER A 255 2.63 -0.97 5.07
CA SER A 255 2.42 0.26 5.82
C SER A 255 3.68 0.61 6.61
N CYS A 256 4.17 1.84 6.46
CA CYS A 256 5.33 2.34 7.21
C CYS A 256 5.04 3.72 7.81
N ARG A 257 5.63 3.97 8.98
CA ARG A 257 5.49 5.22 9.73
C ARG A 257 6.86 5.84 9.99
N ARG A 258 6.97 7.16 9.87
CA ARG A 258 8.23 7.86 10.10
C ARG A 258 8.57 7.93 11.60
N ALA A 259 9.86 7.78 11.93
CA ALA A 259 10.40 8.00 13.26
C ALA A 259 10.55 9.52 13.52
N THR A 260 9.48 10.14 14.04
CA THR A 260 9.35 11.59 14.19
C THR A 260 10.34 12.22 15.18
N THR A 261 10.88 11.44 16.13
CA THR A 261 11.67 11.95 17.26
C THR A 261 12.91 12.72 16.83
N SER A 262 13.59 12.29 15.76
CA SER A 262 14.77 12.99 15.22
C SER A 262 14.40 14.38 14.72
N TYR A 263 13.33 14.49 13.92
CA TYR A 263 12.86 15.76 13.37
C TYR A 263 12.37 16.73 14.45
N LEU A 264 11.66 16.21 15.47
CA LEU A 264 11.22 17.02 16.60
C LEU A 264 12.42 17.59 17.39
N SER A 265 13.47 16.80 17.57
CA SER A 265 14.65 17.22 18.35
C SER A 265 15.57 18.15 17.54
N ASN A 266 15.75 17.89 16.24
CA ASN A 266 16.72 18.63 15.43
C ASN A 266 16.14 19.91 14.82
N TYR A 267 14.87 19.90 14.40
CA TYR A 267 14.26 21.04 13.71
C TYR A 267 13.28 21.80 14.60
N VAL A 268 12.31 21.11 15.20
CA VAL A 268 11.27 21.76 16.00
C VAL A 268 11.88 22.39 17.25
N LEU A 269 12.62 21.63 18.04
CA LEU A 269 13.24 22.13 19.27
C LEU A 269 14.22 23.27 18.98
N ALA A 270 15.07 23.14 17.95
CA ALA A 270 16.02 24.19 17.58
C ALA A 270 15.30 25.50 17.19
N THR A 271 14.27 25.40 16.35
CA THR A 271 13.45 26.56 15.94
C THR A 271 12.70 27.15 17.14
N SER A 272 12.12 26.32 18.01
CA SER A 272 11.45 26.77 19.22
C SER A 272 12.38 27.57 20.14
N VAL A 273 13.62 27.11 20.33
CA VAL A 273 14.64 27.80 21.13
C VAL A 273 15.04 29.12 20.48
N LEU A 274 15.27 29.16 19.17
CA LEU A 274 15.59 30.40 18.45
C LEU A 274 14.47 31.44 18.56
N SER A 275 13.22 31.03 18.32
CA SER A 275 12.06 31.91 18.49
C SER A 275 11.87 32.37 19.93
N PHE A 276 12.25 31.55 20.91
CA PHE A 276 12.22 31.93 22.33
C PHE A 276 13.31 32.95 22.68
N ILE A 277 14.53 32.77 22.15
CA ILE A 277 15.63 33.74 22.31
C ILE A 277 15.24 35.10 21.73
N ASN A 278 14.44 35.15 20.67
CA ASN A 278 13.96 36.40 20.08
C ASN A 278 13.18 37.29 21.07
N ILE A 279 12.63 36.72 22.16
CA ILE A 279 12.02 37.51 23.25
C ILE A 279 13.04 38.46 23.88
N SER A 280 14.33 38.10 23.90
CA SER A 280 15.39 38.99 24.42
C SER A 280 15.48 40.32 23.66
N ALA A 281 15.21 40.35 22.36
CA ALA A 281 15.17 41.58 21.58
C ALA A 281 14.05 42.52 22.03
N LEU A 282 12.94 41.99 22.56
CA LEU A 282 11.83 42.77 23.11
C LEU A 282 12.10 43.21 24.55
N VAL A 283 13.05 42.58 25.24
CA VAL A 283 13.42 42.90 26.63
C VAL A 283 14.48 44.01 26.72
N LEU A 284 15.31 44.18 25.68
CA LEU A 284 16.28 45.28 25.59
C LEU A 284 15.62 46.65 25.73
N ASP A 285 16.39 47.71 25.95
CA ASP A 285 15.80 49.06 25.99
C ASP A 285 15.28 49.45 24.59
N ILE A 286 14.18 50.21 24.54
CA ILE A 286 13.60 50.73 23.28
C ILE A 286 14.54 51.72 22.56
N THR A 287 15.53 52.25 23.28
CA THR A 287 16.57 53.14 22.74
C THR A 287 17.65 52.39 21.95
N GLU A 288 17.88 51.11 22.25
CA GLU A 288 18.92 50.25 21.66
C GLU A 288 18.44 49.57 20.36
N LEU A 289 17.87 50.34 19.42
CA LEU A 289 17.30 49.81 18.19
C LEU A 289 18.29 48.93 17.40
N ALA A 290 19.56 49.35 17.33
CA ALA A 290 20.59 48.63 16.58
C ALA A 290 20.76 47.19 17.10
N ASP A 291 20.84 47.01 18.41
CA ASP A 291 21.02 45.70 19.05
C ASP A 291 19.77 44.83 18.89
N ARG A 292 18.57 45.42 19.05
CA ARG A 292 17.30 44.72 18.83
C ARG A 292 17.18 44.17 17.41
N ILE A 293 17.43 45.01 16.40
CA ILE A 293 17.35 44.62 14.99
C ILE A 293 18.45 43.62 14.63
N GLN A 294 19.65 43.75 15.21
CA GLN A 294 20.72 42.79 15.01
C GLN A 294 20.33 41.39 15.49
N ILE A 295 19.71 41.26 16.66
CA ILE A 295 19.21 39.96 17.17
C ILE A 295 18.14 39.39 16.21
N VAL A 296 17.14 40.20 15.84
CA VAL A 296 16.04 39.76 14.96
C VAL A 296 16.57 39.28 13.61
N ILE A 297 17.42 40.07 12.94
CA ILE A 297 17.99 39.70 11.62
C ILE A 297 18.83 38.42 11.73
N THR A 298 19.62 38.28 12.80
CA THR A 298 20.45 37.08 13.02
C THR A 298 19.59 35.83 13.18
N ILE A 299 18.48 35.92 13.93
CA ILE A 299 17.54 34.81 14.11
C ILE A 299 16.81 34.51 12.79
N MET A 300 16.36 35.52 12.04
CA MET A 300 15.74 35.34 10.71
C MET A 300 16.68 34.64 9.72
N LEU A 301 17.96 35.00 9.71
CA LEU A 301 18.97 34.34 8.88
C LEU A 301 19.13 32.87 9.28
N THR A 302 19.15 32.59 10.58
CA THR A 302 19.26 31.22 11.11
C THR A 302 18.03 30.38 10.76
N HIS A 303 16.82 30.93 10.87
CA HIS A 303 15.59 30.26 10.41
C HIS A 303 15.62 29.96 8.91
N SER A 304 16.15 30.89 8.09
CA SER A 304 16.28 30.69 6.65
C SER A 304 17.26 29.56 6.33
N ALA A 305 18.38 29.46 7.05
CA ALA A 305 19.32 28.34 6.93
C ALA A 305 18.69 26.99 7.32
N LEU A 306 17.96 26.93 8.44
CA LEU A 306 17.24 25.72 8.87
C LEU A 306 16.20 25.29 7.84
N LYS A 307 15.48 26.24 7.23
CA LYS A 307 14.50 25.96 6.18
C LYS A 307 15.15 25.36 4.92
N ILE A 308 16.33 25.85 4.53
CA ILE A 308 17.07 25.29 3.39
C ILE A 308 17.46 23.85 3.67
N VAL A 309 18.04 23.57 4.85
CA VAL A 309 18.42 22.21 5.25
C VAL A 309 17.20 21.29 5.27
N LEU A 310 16.07 21.74 5.83
CA LEU A 310 14.84 20.94 5.83
C LEU A 310 14.31 20.69 4.41
N SER A 311 14.43 21.66 3.50
CA SER A 311 13.91 21.53 2.13
C SER A 311 14.64 20.47 1.29
N ASP A 312 15.83 20.04 1.73
CA ASP A 312 16.57 18.95 1.11
C ASP A 312 16.07 17.57 1.61
N GLU A 313 15.47 17.50 2.80
CA GLU A 313 14.93 16.26 3.39
C GLU A 313 13.44 16.06 3.09
N VAL A 314 12.69 17.14 2.86
CA VAL A 314 11.25 17.11 2.60
C VAL A 314 11.00 16.93 1.10
N PRO A 315 10.03 16.09 0.70
CA PRO A 315 9.63 15.97 -0.70
C PRO A 315 9.19 17.29 -1.33
N LYS A 316 9.52 17.48 -2.60
CA LYS A 316 9.15 18.67 -3.38
C LYS A 316 7.68 18.58 -3.79
N VAL A 317 6.79 19.00 -2.89
CA VAL A 317 5.35 19.09 -3.10
C VAL A 317 4.92 20.54 -3.36
N SER A 318 3.79 20.72 -4.06
CA SER A 318 3.23 22.06 -4.38
C SER A 318 2.48 22.70 -3.20
N TYR A 319 2.25 21.95 -2.12
CA TYR A 319 1.57 22.39 -0.92
C TYR A 319 2.52 22.48 0.27
N HIS A 320 2.10 23.15 1.35
CA HIS A 320 2.90 23.23 2.57
C HIS A 320 2.65 22.06 3.51
N THR A 321 3.72 21.50 4.06
CA THR A 321 3.63 20.48 5.12
C THR A 321 3.34 21.13 6.49
N VAL A 322 2.94 20.31 7.47
CA VAL A 322 2.79 20.77 8.87
C VAL A 322 4.10 21.37 9.39
N MET A 323 5.25 20.75 9.06
CA MET A 323 6.56 21.29 9.42
C MET A 323 6.85 22.64 8.75
N ASP A 324 6.56 22.79 7.45
CA ASP A 324 6.76 24.06 6.74
C ASP A 324 5.92 25.18 7.35
N ASN A 325 4.66 24.90 7.66
CA ASN A 325 3.76 25.86 8.30
C ASN A 325 4.28 26.27 9.69
N PHE A 326 4.84 25.33 10.45
CA PHE A 326 5.45 25.62 11.74
C PHE A 326 6.70 26.52 11.62
N LEU A 327 7.63 26.19 10.71
CA LEU A 327 8.83 27.01 10.48
C LEU A 327 8.47 28.40 9.94
N LEU A 328 7.54 28.47 8.98
CA LEU A 328 7.08 29.72 8.39
C LEU A 328 6.40 30.61 9.44
N SER A 329 5.58 30.03 10.32
CA SER A 329 4.93 30.77 11.40
C SER A 329 5.96 31.37 12.37
N ASN A 330 7.00 30.62 12.74
CA ASN A 330 8.09 31.12 13.57
C ASN A 330 8.92 32.20 12.86
N PHE A 331 9.15 32.05 11.55
CA PHE A 331 9.82 33.06 10.73
C PHE A 331 9.04 34.37 10.67
N VAL A 332 7.73 34.31 10.39
CA VAL A 332 6.84 35.47 10.37
C VAL A 332 6.76 36.12 11.75
N LEU A 333 6.65 35.33 12.81
CA LEU A 333 6.64 35.82 14.19
C LEU A 333 7.93 36.59 14.53
N THR A 334 9.09 36.08 14.10
CA THR A 334 10.38 36.76 14.24
C THR A 334 10.40 38.08 13.47
N GLY A 335 9.92 38.10 12.22
CA GLY A 335 9.82 39.31 11.41
C GLY A 335 8.90 40.37 12.02
N MET A 336 7.76 39.95 12.61
CA MET A 336 6.84 40.86 13.32
C MET A 336 7.53 41.56 14.50
N ALA A 337 8.40 40.87 15.24
CA ALA A 337 9.18 41.50 16.32
C ALA A 337 10.14 42.58 15.80
N GLY A 338 10.75 42.37 14.61
CA GLY A 338 11.59 43.39 13.99
C GLY A 338 10.82 44.62 13.51
N ILE A 339 9.64 44.40 12.93
CA ILE A 339 8.73 45.48 12.51
C ILE A 339 8.30 46.29 13.73
N GLU A 340 7.93 45.61 14.82
CA GLU A 340 7.57 46.25 16.09
C GLU A 340 8.71 47.10 16.66
N ALA A 341 9.93 46.56 16.74
CA ALA A 341 11.09 47.29 17.26
C ALA A 341 11.38 48.55 16.43
N THR A 342 11.26 48.44 15.10
CA THR A 342 11.44 49.57 14.18
C THR A 342 10.33 50.61 14.37
N TRP A 343 9.09 50.16 14.54
CA TRP A 343 7.94 51.05 14.70
C TRP A 343 8.01 51.83 16.03
N ILE A 344 8.38 51.17 17.14
CA ILE A 344 8.55 51.85 18.43
C ILE A 344 9.68 52.88 18.36
N ALA A 345 10.81 52.55 17.75
CA ALA A 345 11.91 53.50 17.61
C ALA A 345 11.55 54.69 16.71
N TRP A 346 10.75 54.47 15.66
CA TRP A 346 10.22 55.56 14.85
C TRP A 346 9.31 56.49 15.65
N LEU A 347 8.40 55.95 16.48
CA LEU A 347 7.54 56.74 17.37
C LEU A 347 8.35 57.53 18.41
N LEU A 348 9.49 56.98 18.87
CA LEU A 348 10.40 57.66 19.79
C LEU A 348 11.09 58.85 19.10
N MET A 349 11.55 58.68 17.86
CA MET A 349 12.22 59.74 17.09
C MET A 349 11.30 60.89 16.68
N GLU A 350 10.02 60.61 16.44
CA GLU A 350 9.04 61.66 16.10
C GLU A 350 8.84 62.64 17.27
N ASP A 351 8.88 62.13 18.51
CA ASP A 351 8.64 62.93 19.71
C ASP A 351 9.82 63.84 20.09
N ASP A 352 11.06 63.42 19.83
CA ASP A 352 12.29 64.22 20.04
C ASP A 352 12.31 65.53 19.22
N SER A 353 11.45 65.66 18.20
CA SER A 353 11.31 66.89 17.41
C SER A 353 10.47 67.97 18.09
N SER A 354 9.75 67.64 19.16
CA SER A 354 8.88 68.54 19.92
C SER A 354 9.68 69.25 21.02
N ALA A 355 9.81 70.58 20.96
CA ALA A 355 10.66 71.35 21.89
C ALA A 355 10.12 71.50 23.34
N ASP A 356 9.00 70.88 23.69
CA ASP A 356 8.39 70.95 25.02
C ASP A 356 8.85 69.75 25.87
N GLY A 357 9.64 70.01 26.92
CA GLY A 357 10.48 69.05 27.62
C GLY A 357 9.78 68.03 28.56
N ASP A 358 8.82 67.26 28.06
CA ASP A 358 8.18 66.15 28.82
C ASP A 358 8.41 64.75 28.19
N HIS A 359 9.65 64.45 27.81
CA HIS A 359 10.04 63.15 27.20
C HIS A 359 9.87 61.94 28.15
N SER A 360 9.80 62.15 29.46
CA SER A 360 9.71 61.06 30.45
C SER A 360 8.40 60.28 30.33
N ASP A 361 7.28 60.97 30.08
CA ASP A 361 5.97 60.33 30.13
C ASP A 361 5.69 59.52 28.85
N ARG A 362 6.10 60.01 27.68
CA ARG A 362 6.01 59.26 26.42
C ARG A 362 6.86 57.99 26.41
N TYR A 363 8.07 58.07 26.96
CA TYR A 363 8.95 56.90 27.10
C TYR A 363 8.32 55.81 27.99
N LYS A 364 7.59 56.19 29.06
CA LYS A 364 6.84 55.23 29.88
C LYS A 364 5.71 54.58 29.09
N GLU A 365 4.97 55.33 28.28
CA GLU A 365 3.90 54.80 27.43
C GLU A 365 4.42 53.78 26.41
N LEU A 366 5.50 54.11 25.70
CA LEU A 366 6.13 53.21 24.71
C LEU A 366 6.67 51.94 25.36
N ASN A 367 7.21 52.03 26.59
CA ASN A 367 7.63 50.85 27.34
C ASN A 367 6.46 49.95 27.76
N VAL A 368 5.30 50.52 28.10
CA VAL A 368 4.09 49.73 28.36
C VAL A 368 3.65 49.03 27.07
N LEU A 369 3.68 49.72 25.94
CA LEU A 369 3.35 49.15 24.63
C LEU A 369 4.30 47.99 24.24
N ASN A 370 5.61 48.18 24.39
CA ASN A 370 6.63 47.14 24.17
C ASN A 370 6.37 45.89 25.04
N LYS A 371 5.99 46.07 26.31
CA LYS A 371 5.60 44.95 27.20
C LYS A 371 4.35 44.22 26.70
N VAL A 372 3.35 44.94 26.19
CA VAL A 372 2.15 44.33 25.60
C VAL A 372 2.52 43.49 24.38
N PHE A 373 3.38 44.00 23.49
CA PHE A 373 3.87 43.24 22.33
C PHE A 373 4.67 42.01 22.74
N MET A 374 5.51 42.10 23.78
CA MET A 374 6.22 40.96 24.34
C MET A 374 5.25 39.86 24.82
N TYR A 375 4.20 40.21 25.57
CA TYR A 375 3.21 39.22 26.01
C TYR A 375 2.43 38.62 24.83
N LEU A 376 2.06 39.44 23.83
CA LEU A 376 1.41 38.97 22.61
C LEU A 376 2.32 38.01 21.83
N TYR A 377 3.61 38.31 21.72
CA TYR A 377 4.60 37.46 21.08
C TYR A 377 4.69 36.10 21.77
N VAL A 378 4.82 36.07 23.10
CA VAL A 378 4.86 34.82 23.88
C VAL A 378 3.59 34.02 23.69
N PHE A 379 2.43 34.68 23.67
CA PHE A 379 1.15 34.03 23.42
C PHE A 379 1.08 33.41 22.02
N LEU A 380 1.43 34.15 20.97
CA LEU A 380 1.47 33.65 19.60
C LEU A 380 2.48 32.52 19.43
N TRP A 381 3.65 32.63 20.05
CA TRP A 381 4.65 31.57 20.09
C TRP A 381 4.07 30.28 20.70
N ALA A 382 3.39 30.38 21.85
CA ALA A 382 2.74 29.24 22.49
C ALA A 382 1.65 28.63 21.58
N LEU A 383 0.87 29.46 20.88
CA LEU A 383 -0.13 28.98 19.91
C LEU A 383 0.49 28.15 18.79
N THR A 384 1.68 28.50 18.27
CA THR A 384 2.35 27.68 17.24
C THR A 384 2.67 26.27 17.74
N HIS A 385 3.00 26.13 19.02
CA HIS A 385 3.33 24.84 19.63
C HIS A 385 2.06 24.03 19.93
N VAL A 386 1.00 24.70 20.40
CA VAL A 386 -0.33 24.07 20.55
C VAL A 386 -0.82 23.54 19.20
N PHE A 387 -0.69 24.33 18.13
CA PHE A 387 -1.03 23.88 16.77
C PHE A 387 -0.26 22.61 16.37
N LEU A 388 1.05 22.54 16.62
CA LEU A 388 1.85 21.37 16.31
C LEU A 388 1.40 20.13 17.11
N VAL A 389 1.09 20.30 18.39
CA VAL A 389 0.57 19.21 19.24
C VAL A 389 -0.81 18.74 18.77
N LEU A 390 -1.69 19.66 18.37
CA LEU A 390 -2.99 19.33 17.80
C LEU A 390 -2.83 18.58 16.47
N ALA A 391 -1.92 19.03 15.59
CA ALA A 391 -1.62 18.35 14.33
C ALA A 391 -1.09 16.93 14.55
N HIS A 392 -0.24 16.73 15.57
CA HIS A 392 0.22 15.39 15.94
C HIS A 392 -0.94 14.49 16.41
N ARG A 393 -1.85 15.02 17.25
CA ARG A 393 -3.00 14.28 17.75
C ARG A 393 -3.99 13.93 16.64
N THR A 394 -4.36 14.90 15.81
CA THR A 394 -5.29 14.68 14.69
C THR A 394 -4.73 13.69 13.69
N SER A 395 -3.42 13.74 13.42
CA SER A 395 -2.72 12.74 12.62
C SER A 395 -2.91 11.33 13.19
N ASN A 396 -2.59 11.13 14.48
CA ASN A 396 -2.77 9.83 15.14
C ASN A 396 -4.23 9.35 15.12
N ASP A 397 -5.21 10.24 15.33
CA ASP A 397 -6.63 9.91 15.34
C ASP A 397 -7.15 9.52 13.95
N ILE A 398 -6.76 10.26 12.90
CA ILE A 398 -7.10 9.93 11.50
C ILE A 398 -6.56 8.54 11.16
N PHE A 399 -5.33 8.24 11.57
CA PHE A 399 -4.74 6.93 11.33
C PHE A 399 -5.44 5.82 12.11
N ALA A 400 -5.77 6.03 13.38
CA ALA A 400 -6.50 5.05 14.17
C ALA A 400 -7.84 4.69 13.54
N LYS A 401 -8.57 5.69 13.01
CA LYS A 401 -9.83 5.48 12.28
C LYS A 401 -9.64 4.68 10.99
N LYS A 402 -8.67 5.07 10.15
CA LYS A 402 -8.36 4.34 8.90
C LYS A 402 -7.98 2.88 9.17
N MET A 403 -7.23 2.61 10.25
CA MET A 403 -6.89 1.25 10.66
C MET A 403 -8.13 0.43 11.06
N GLN A 404 -9.02 1.01 11.87
CA GLN A 404 -10.28 0.34 12.25
C GLN A 404 -11.19 0.08 11.04
N GLU A 405 -11.26 1.03 10.10
CA GLU A 405 -12.02 0.85 8.85
C GLU A 405 -11.44 -0.28 8.00
N ARG A 406 -10.11 -0.41 7.93
CA ARG A 406 -9.44 -1.52 7.24
C ARG A 406 -9.70 -2.85 7.90
N GLU A 407 -9.52 -2.94 9.22
CA GLU A 407 -9.85 -4.16 9.95
C GLU A 407 -11.32 -4.55 9.77
N ALA A 408 -12.23 -3.58 9.76
CA ALA A 408 -13.65 -3.81 9.51
C ALA A 408 -13.88 -4.32 8.08
N LYS A 409 -13.29 -3.67 7.06
CA LYS A 409 -13.36 -4.12 5.65
C LYS A 409 -12.75 -5.51 5.47
N GLN A 410 -11.63 -5.83 6.13
CA GLN A 410 -11.01 -7.15 6.09
C GLN A 410 -11.88 -8.21 6.77
N LYS A 411 -12.43 -7.93 7.96
CA LYS A 411 -13.37 -8.84 8.64
C LYS A 411 -14.61 -9.08 7.82
N LEU A 412 -15.12 -8.04 7.16
CA LEU A 412 -16.25 -8.11 6.24
C LEU A 412 -15.93 -9.01 5.04
N LYS A 413 -14.75 -8.86 4.43
CA LYS A 413 -14.27 -9.70 3.31
C LYS A 413 -13.99 -11.15 3.73
N ALA A 414 -13.40 -11.36 4.90
CA ALA A 414 -13.17 -12.70 5.44
C ALA A 414 -14.48 -13.42 5.81
N GLY A 415 -15.51 -12.66 6.21
CA GLY A 415 -16.86 -13.17 6.40
C GLY A 415 -17.53 -13.55 5.07
N PHE A 416 -17.28 -12.78 4.01
CA PHE A 416 -17.78 -13.04 2.66
C PHE A 416 -17.26 -14.36 2.07
N ASP A 417 -15.98 -14.69 2.29
CA ASP A 417 -15.41 -15.95 1.80
C ASP A 417 -15.88 -17.19 2.60
N LYS A 418 -16.56 -17.00 3.74
CA LYS A 418 -17.02 -18.10 4.61
C LYS A 418 -18.36 -18.72 4.22
N GLY A 419 -18.94 -18.35 3.09
CA GLY A 419 -19.97 -19.18 2.44
C GLY A 419 -21.00 -18.38 1.67
N GLU A 420 -21.40 -18.93 0.53
CA GLU A 420 -22.74 -18.71 -0.01
C GLU A 420 -23.75 -19.00 1.11
N PRO A 421 -24.87 -18.26 1.20
CA PRO A 421 -25.89 -18.56 2.19
C PRO A 421 -26.26 -20.05 2.11
N GLU A 422 -26.28 -20.74 3.25
CA GLU A 422 -26.74 -22.12 3.27
C GLU A 422 -28.18 -22.19 2.76
N ASN A 423 -28.53 -23.30 2.11
CA ASN A 423 -29.91 -23.49 1.66
C ASN A 423 -30.87 -23.31 2.83
N ASP A 424 -31.89 -22.49 2.59
CA ASP A 424 -32.92 -22.14 3.58
C ASP A 424 -32.42 -21.26 4.74
N GLU A 425 -31.24 -20.64 4.64
CA GLU A 425 -30.88 -19.52 5.51
C GLU A 425 -31.87 -18.37 5.30
N SER A 426 -32.43 -17.85 6.39
CA SER A 426 -33.38 -16.74 6.36
C SER A 426 -32.76 -15.51 7.01
N GLU A 427 -32.90 -14.35 6.36
CA GLU A 427 -32.47 -13.07 6.90
C GLU A 427 -33.71 -12.21 7.15
N THR A 428 -33.80 -11.60 8.33
CA THR A 428 -34.95 -10.80 8.75
C THR A 428 -34.54 -9.33 8.90
N GLY A 429 -35.45 -8.42 8.57
CA GLY A 429 -35.24 -6.98 8.76
C GLY A 429 -34.24 -6.38 7.76
N VAL A 430 -34.15 -6.92 6.55
CA VAL A 430 -33.21 -6.43 5.53
C VAL A 430 -33.77 -5.16 4.89
N PRO A 431 -33.02 -4.03 4.91
CA PRO A 431 -33.47 -2.79 4.29
C PRO A 431 -33.81 -2.99 2.81
N ARG A 432 -34.96 -2.47 2.36
CA ARG A 432 -35.44 -2.64 0.98
C ARG A 432 -34.45 -2.19 -0.10
N LYS A 433 -33.56 -1.24 0.22
CA LYS A 433 -32.47 -0.79 -0.66
C LYS A 433 -31.43 -1.87 -1.00
N LEU A 434 -31.38 -2.97 -0.24
CA LEU A 434 -30.52 -4.11 -0.51
C LEU A 434 -31.19 -5.15 -1.41
N VAL A 435 -32.48 -4.98 -1.72
CA VAL A 435 -33.21 -5.80 -2.68
C VAL A 435 -32.98 -5.22 -4.07
N VAL A 436 -32.47 -6.05 -4.96
CA VAL A 436 -32.18 -5.70 -6.35
C VAL A 436 -32.91 -6.62 -7.33
N THR A 437 -33.08 -6.12 -8.53
CA THR A 437 -33.57 -6.87 -9.68
C THR A 437 -32.51 -7.86 -10.17
N ASP A 438 -32.88 -8.75 -11.07
CA ASP A 438 -31.97 -9.66 -11.80
C ASP A 438 -30.88 -8.92 -12.60
N LYS A 439 -31.09 -7.63 -12.87
CA LYS A 439 -30.13 -6.73 -13.51
C LYS A 439 -29.21 -5.99 -12.53
N GLY A 440 -29.32 -6.26 -11.23
CA GLY A 440 -28.51 -5.59 -10.19
C GLY A 440 -28.92 -4.14 -9.89
N VAL A 441 -30.08 -3.68 -10.39
CA VAL A 441 -30.63 -2.35 -10.09
C VAL A 441 -31.51 -2.42 -8.85
N ALA A 442 -31.48 -1.38 -8.01
CA ALA A 442 -32.34 -1.25 -6.83
C ALA A 442 -33.82 -1.44 -7.19
N TRP A 443 -34.55 -2.17 -6.37
CA TRP A 443 -35.96 -2.46 -6.62
C TRP A 443 -36.85 -1.26 -6.26
N GLU A 444 -37.53 -0.67 -7.25
CA GLU A 444 -38.40 0.51 -7.06
C GLU A 444 -39.90 0.18 -6.90
N GLY A 445 -40.33 -1.05 -7.21
CA GLY A 445 -41.75 -1.45 -7.14
C GLY A 445 -42.20 -1.94 -5.78
N ASP A 446 -43.52 -2.09 -5.57
CA ASP A 446 -44.08 -2.74 -4.37
C ASP A 446 -43.64 -4.20 -4.26
N LEU A 447 -43.06 -4.55 -3.11
CA LEU A 447 -42.67 -5.93 -2.80
C LEU A 447 -43.85 -6.63 -2.14
N GLU A 448 -44.16 -7.82 -2.62
CA GLU A 448 -45.18 -8.70 -2.07
C GLU A 448 -44.53 -9.99 -1.56
N VAL A 449 -45.20 -10.66 -0.63
CA VAL A 449 -44.76 -11.97 -0.15
C VAL A 449 -44.82 -12.97 -1.31
N GLY A 450 -43.71 -13.69 -1.53
CA GLY A 450 -43.55 -14.62 -2.64
C GLY A 450 -42.81 -14.03 -3.85
N THR A 451 -42.56 -12.72 -3.89
CA THR A 451 -41.78 -12.11 -4.98
C THR A 451 -40.36 -12.68 -4.97
N LYS A 452 -39.93 -13.17 -6.13
CA LYS A 452 -38.54 -13.61 -6.35
C LYS A 452 -37.67 -12.39 -6.62
N VAL A 453 -36.64 -12.22 -5.82
CA VAL A 453 -35.74 -11.08 -5.88
C VAL A 453 -34.30 -11.54 -5.70
N TYR A 454 -33.36 -10.64 -5.95
CA TYR A 454 -31.98 -10.81 -5.54
C TYR A 454 -31.75 -9.93 -4.32
N VAL A 455 -31.24 -10.49 -3.22
CA VAL A 455 -30.97 -9.70 -2.01
C VAL A 455 -29.48 -9.70 -1.75
N ASN A 456 -28.93 -8.49 -1.59
CA ASN A 456 -27.54 -8.28 -1.25
C ASN A 456 -27.26 -8.81 0.16
N TYR A 457 -26.70 -10.02 0.24
CA TYR A 457 -26.53 -10.77 1.48
C TYR A 457 -25.65 -9.97 2.44
N LYS A 458 -26.21 -9.60 3.60
CA LYS A 458 -25.55 -8.78 4.62
C LYS A 458 -24.96 -7.45 4.08
N GLY A 459 -25.45 -6.96 2.94
CA GLY A 459 -24.94 -5.75 2.28
C GLY A 459 -23.55 -5.86 1.63
N LEU A 460 -23.06 -7.08 1.37
CA LEU A 460 -21.68 -7.37 0.99
C LEU A 460 -21.34 -7.26 -0.51
N GLY A 461 -22.26 -6.78 -1.34
CA GLY A 461 -22.04 -6.56 -2.79
C GLY A 461 -22.24 -7.79 -3.67
N LYS A 462 -22.70 -8.91 -3.12
CA LYS A 462 -23.26 -10.03 -3.90
C LYS A 462 -24.71 -10.21 -3.53
N ALA A 463 -25.58 -10.20 -4.53
CA ALA A 463 -26.97 -10.53 -4.33
C ALA A 463 -27.26 -11.96 -4.75
N PHE A 464 -27.94 -12.66 -3.85
CA PHE A 464 -28.32 -14.05 -4.01
C PHE A 464 -29.82 -14.15 -4.25
N PRO A 465 -30.27 -15.13 -5.03
CA PRO A 465 -31.69 -15.39 -5.23
C PRO A 465 -32.39 -15.66 -3.89
N ALA A 466 -33.46 -14.92 -3.64
CA ALA A 466 -34.27 -15.06 -2.44
C ALA A 466 -35.76 -14.89 -2.74
N ILE A 467 -36.60 -15.41 -1.85
CA ILE A 467 -38.04 -15.21 -1.90
C ILE A 467 -38.45 -14.38 -0.68
N ILE A 468 -39.17 -13.29 -0.93
CA ILE A 468 -39.70 -12.45 0.15
C ILE A 468 -40.71 -13.25 0.96
N LYS A 469 -40.46 -13.40 2.26
CA LYS A 469 -41.31 -14.10 3.21
C LYS A 469 -42.26 -13.14 3.92
N ARG A 470 -41.78 -11.94 4.22
CA ARG A 470 -42.55 -10.89 4.90
C ARG A 470 -42.06 -9.52 4.47
N VAL A 471 -42.99 -8.57 4.37
CA VAL A 471 -42.69 -7.16 4.10
C VAL A 471 -43.17 -6.35 5.29
N HIS A 472 -42.25 -5.63 5.92
CA HIS A 472 -42.53 -4.76 7.05
C HIS A 472 -42.70 -3.33 6.51
N LYS A 473 -43.96 -2.88 6.43
CA LYS A 473 -44.27 -1.55 5.89
C LYS A 473 -43.80 -0.41 6.81
N ASP A 474 -43.69 -0.68 8.11
CA ASP A 474 -43.44 0.34 9.13
C ASP A 474 -41.96 0.80 9.17
N ASP A 475 -41.01 -0.09 8.88
CA ASP A 475 -39.56 0.19 8.92
C ASP A 475 -38.87 0.08 7.55
N ASN A 476 -39.63 -0.17 6.49
CA ASN A 476 -39.16 -0.36 5.12
C ASN A 476 -38.12 -1.49 5.00
N THR A 477 -38.32 -2.57 5.76
CA THR A 477 -37.51 -3.79 5.70
C THR A 477 -38.29 -4.99 5.17
N VAL A 478 -37.56 -6.02 4.75
CA VAL A 478 -38.11 -7.30 4.29
C VAL A 478 -37.42 -8.47 4.97
N ASP A 479 -38.18 -9.53 5.19
CA ASP A 479 -37.64 -10.84 5.57
C ASP A 479 -37.67 -11.73 4.32
N HIS A 480 -36.60 -12.48 4.08
CA HIS A 480 -36.49 -13.38 2.92
C HIS A 480 -35.78 -14.67 3.27
N ASP A 481 -36.10 -15.71 2.51
CA ASP A 481 -35.42 -17.01 2.57
C ASP A 481 -34.55 -17.16 1.32
N TYR A 482 -33.26 -17.45 1.49
CA TYR A 482 -32.35 -17.73 0.38
C TYR A 482 -32.69 -19.08 -0.26
N LYS A 483 -32.69 -19.13 -1.59
CA LYS A 483 -33.00 -20.34 -2.36
C LYS A 483 -31.75 -20.86 -3.05
N CYS A 484 -31.52 -22.17 -2.98
CA CYS A 484 -30.50 -22.83 -3.78
C CYS A 484 -30.70 -22.53 -5.28
N PRO A 485 -29.62 -22.38 -6.06
CA PRO A 485 -29.64 -22.42 -7.51
C PRO A 485 -30.12 -23.75 -8.13
N GLU A 486 -31.27 -24.29 -7.79
CA GLU A 486 -31.78 -25.51 -8.46
C GLU A 486 -32.32 -25.22 -9.88
N ASP A 487 -32.59 -23.95 -10.22
CA ASP A 487 -33.25 -23.54 -11.48
C ASP A 487 -32.48 -22.50 -12.30
N GLY A 488 -31.14 -22.50 -12.27
CA GLY A 488 -30.32 -21.61 -13.11
C GLY A 488 -30.19 -20.15 -12.64
N TRP A 489 -30.54 -19.86 -11.38
CA TRP A 489 -30.33 -18.55 -10.76
C TRP A 489 -28.89 -18.45 -10.27
N LYS A 490 -28.09 -17.55 -10.86
CA LYS A 490 -26.70 -17.32 -10.45
C LYS A 490 -26.64 -16.08 -9.57
N ALA A 491 -25.78 -16.11 -8.55
CA ALA A 491 -25.47 -14.90 -7.79
C ALA A 491 -25.02 -13.79 -8.75
N ILE A 492 -25.48 -12.57 -8.51
CA ILE A 492 -25.10 -11.39 -9.29
C ILE A 492 -24.24 -10.48 -8.42
N GLU A 493 -23.17 -9.93 -9.01
CA GLU A 493 -22.40 -8.87 -8.37
C GLU A 493 -23.20 -7.58 -8.44
N VAL A 494 -23.29 -6.89 -7.30
CA VAL A 494 -24.02 -5.64 -7.16
C VAL A 494 -23.05 -4.61 -6.61
N ALA A 495 -23.10 -3.39 -7.14
CA ALA A 495 -22.33 -2.30 -6.57
C ALA A 495 -22.65 -2.18 -5.06
N PRO A 496 -21.64 -2.00 -4.19
CA PRO A 496 -21.86 -1.86 -2.76
C PRO A 496 -22.84 -0.71 -2.49
N SER A 497 -23.71 -0.88 -1.47
CA SER A 497 -24.83 0.06 -1.23
C SER A 497 -24.40 1.52 -0.99
N SER A 498 -23.16 1.75 -0.55
CA SER A 498 -22.55 3.09 -0.44
C SER A 498 -22.21 3.71 -1.80
N ALA A 499 -21.81 2.90 -2.79
CA ALA A 499 -21.59 3.35 -4.17
C ALA A 499 -22.91 3.71 -4.84
N VAL A 500 -23.99 2.95 -4.59
CA VAL A 500 -25.34 3.25 -5.10
C VAL A 500 -25.85 4.59 -4.57
N GLN A 501 -25.62 4.92 -3.28
CA GLN A 501 -25.99 6.23 -2.71
C GLN A 501 -25.22 7.40 -3.36
N LYS A 502 -23.94 7.21 -3.67
CA LYS A 502 -23.12 8.25 -4.31
C LYS A 502 -23.50 8.44 -5.78
N TRP A 503 -23.81 7.34 -6.48
CA TRP A 503 -24.27 7.38 -7.87
C TRP A 503 -25.63 8.07 -8.01
N SER A 504 -26.60 7.77 -7.14
CA SER A 504 -27.91 8.40 -7.19
C SER A 504 -27.86 9.91 -6.90
N THR A 505 -26.98 10.36 -6.00
CA THR A 505 -26.83 11.79 -5.69
C THR A 505 -26.07 12.56 -6.78
N GLU A 506 -25.13 11.93 -7.49
CA GLU A 506 -24.46 12.54 -8.66
C GLU A 506 -25.36 12.60 -9.89
N GLU A 507 -26.20 11.57 -10.13
CA GLU A 507 -27.18 11.56 -11.22
C GLU A 507 -28.32 12.57 -11.00
N GLU A 508 -28.78 12.74 -9.74
CA GLU A 508 -29.76 13.78 -9.38
C GLU A 508 -29.18 15.19 -9.56
N LYS A 509 -27.92 15.42 -9.15
CA LYS A 509 -27.24 16.71 -9.40
C LYS A 509 -27.05 17.00 -10.89
N GLY A 510 -26.67 16.00 -11.68
CA GLY A 510 -26.54 16.15 -13.14
C GLY A 510 -27.86 16.51 -13.83
N LYS A 511 -28.98 15.96 -13.35
CA LYS A 511 -30.33 16.29 -13.87
C LYS A 511 -30.85 17.64 -13.38
N GLU A 512 -30.48 18.09 -12.18
CA GLU A 512 -30.80 19.45 -11.72
C GLU A 512 -30.02 20.52 -12.52
N ASP A 513 -28.75 20.26 -12.84
CA ASP A 513 -27.93 21.19 -13.64
C ASP A 513 -28.37 21.25 -15.12
N GLU A 514 -28.83 20.13 -15.71
CA GLU A 514 -29.43 20.14 -17.06
C GLU A 514 -30.78 20.87 -17.12
N ASN A 515 -31.59 20.81 -16.05
CA ASN A 515 -32.86 21.56 -15.97
C ASN A 515 -32.67 23.05 -15.61
N ALA A 516 -31.50 23.45 -15.13
CA ALA A 516 -31.17 24.86 -14.86
C ALA A 516 -30.61 25.59 -16.11
N GLN A 517 -30.30 24.86 -17.19
CA GLN A 517 -29.77 25.41 -18.45
C GLN A 517 -30.76 25.38 -19.64
N GLY A 518 -32.00 24.93 -19.42
CA GLY A 518 -33.14 25.11 -20.35
C GLY A 518 -34.09 26.18 -19.87
#